data_AF-A0A935B6N5-F1
#
_entry.id   AF-A0A935B6N5-F1
#
_cell.length_a   1.000
_cell.length_b   1.000
_cell.length_c   1.000
_cell.angle_alpha   90.00
_cell.angle_beta   90.00
_cell.angle_gamma   90.00
#
_symmetry.space_group_name_H-M   'P 1'
#
loop_
_entity.id
_entity.type
_entity.pdbx_description
1 polymer ?
#
loop_
_entity_poly.entity_id
_entity_poly.type
_entity_poly.pdbx_seq_one_letter_code
_entity_poly.pdbx_strand_id
1 'polypeptide(L)'
;MAQPVDHEELTIPDGRSGCPINMTMELLGDRWSLVVLRDVMFGGRTRFRELLGNSLEGIASNVLASRLAKLTDAGLLSRHPVPGHRQKVDYFLTEAAIELVPLIVQLGAWGARWLPTTPELTIRAQLLADGGPDIAERFMDELRRIHIDRQPPPDDGSSPNSTPPTTTPWRSRDERPYELDHTKDDEALVLERDIDTSGRRERRRLRVLDRDVRLRRRQLSTPSNSRTCSRLPAGVLASGDAEPLERPGR
;
A
#
# COMPACT_ATOMS: atom_id res chain seq x y z
N MET A 1 7.62 14.21 21.86
CA MET A 1 8.69 14.41 20.87
C MET A 1 8.87 13.09 20.15
N ALA A 2 8.39 12.96 18.92
CA ALA A 2 8.67 11.79 18.09
C ALA A 2 10.18 11.81 17.77
N GLN A 3 10.89 10.76 18.15
CA GLN A 3 12.29 10.59 17.80
C GLN A 3 12.42 10.49 16.28
N PRO A 4 13.51 10.99 15.67
CA PRO A 4 13.76 10.78 14.26
C PRO A 4 14.03 9.30 14.05
N VAL A 5 13.16 8.63 13.31
CA VAL A 5 13.42 7.29 12.79
C VAL A 5 14.53 7.43 11.75
N ASP A 6 15.68 6.82 12.02
CA ASP A 6 16.78 6.72 11.07
C ASP A 6 16.27 5.87 9.90
N HIS A 7 15.67 6.52 8.90
CA HIS A 7 15.17 5.84 7.71
C HIS A 7 16.38 5.32 6.93
N GLU A 8 16.72 4.05 7.11
CA GLU A 8 17.50 3.31 6.14
C GLU A 8 16.76 3.43 4.80
N GLU A 9 17.34 4.19 3.87
CA GLU A 9 16.68 4.58 2.64
C GLU A 9 16.44 3.34 1.77
N LEU A 10 15.16 2.99 1.56
CA LEU A 10 14.79 1.86 0.72
C LEU A 10 15.34 2.07 -0.69
N THR A 11 15.95 1.04 -1.26
CA THR A 11 16.41 1.10 -2.66
C THR A 11 15.23 0.80 -3.58
N ILE A 12 14.65 1.84 -4.16
CA ILE A 12 13.47 1.74 -5.04
C ILE A 12 13.91 1.97 -6.50
N PRO A 13 13.38 1.21 -7.48
CA PRO A 13 13.57 1.52 -8.90
C PRO A 13 13.15 2.96 -9.23
N ASP A 14 13.70 3.54 -10.29
CA ASP A 14 13.31 4.86 -10.78
C ASP A 14 11.78 4.91 -10.99
N GLY A 15 11.10 5.65 -10.13
CA GLY A 15 9.65 5.79 -10.21
C GLY A 15 9.24 6.66 -11.39
N ARG A 16 8.03 6.42 -11.91
CA ARG A 16 7.43 7.28 -12.94
C ARG A 16 7.19 8.71 -12.48
N SER A 17 7.10 8.91 -11.16
CA SER A 17 6.95 10.22 -10.52
C SER A 17 7.41 10.12 -9.06
N GLY A 18 7.70 11.27 -8.43
CA GLY A 18 7.94 11.36 -6.98
C GLY A 18 6.68 11.24 -6.11
N CYS A 19 5.56 10.75 -6.66
CA CYS A 19 4.35 10.50 -5.88
C CYS A 19 4.58 9.29 -4.96
N PRO A 20 4.40 9.42 -3.63
CA PRO A 20 4.66 8.32 -2.69
C PRO A 20 3.86 7.05 -3.01
N ILE A 21 2.60 7.20 -3.41
CA ILE A 21 1.74 6.06 -3.82
C ILE A 21 2.34 5.35 -5.04
N ASN A 22 2.83 6.10 -6.04
CA ASN A 22 3.46 5.51 -7.20
C ASN A 22 4.75 4.77 -6.81
N MET A 23 5.61 5.38 -5.99
CA MET A 23 6.85 4.76 -5.53
C MET A 23 6.58 3.46 -4.78
N THR A 24 5.58 3.43 -3.90
CA THR A 24 5.14 2.21 -3.21
C THR A 24 4.64 1.14 -4.21
N MET A 25 3.95 1.53 -5.29
CA MET A 25 3.51 0.60 -6.32
C MET A 25 4.62 0.08 -7.23
N GLU A 26 5.65 0.88 -7.53
CA GLU A 26 6.83 0.37 -8.24
C GLU A 26 7.59 -0.65 -7.39
N LEU A 27 7.62 -0.44 -6.06
CA LEU A 27 8.21 -1.36 -5.10
C LEU A 27 7.37 -2.64 -4.91
N LEU A 28 6.08 -2.53 -4.58
CA LEU A 28 5.23 -3.63 -4.11
C LEU A 28 4.18 -4.12 -5.12
N GLY A 29 3.91 -3.37 -6.19
CA GLY A 29 2.74 -3.53 -7.07
C GLY A 29 2.80 -4.71 -8.04
N ASP A 30 3.69 -5.68 -7.83
CA ASP A 30 3.64 -6.95 -8.54
C ASP A 30 2.81 -7.99 -7.77
N ARG A 31 2.30 -8.99 -8.50
CA ARG A 31 1.38 -10.02 -7.97
C ARG A 31 1.90 -10.78 -6.74
N TRP A 32 3.21 -10.88 -6.57
CA TRP A 32 3.82 -11.83 -5.64
C TRP A 32 4.49 -11.17 -4.44
N SER A 33 4.96 -9.93 -4.54
CA SER A 33 5.67 -9.25 -3.44
C SER A 33 4.83 -9.17 -2.16
N LEU A 34 3.56 -8.76 -2.25
CA LEU A 34 2.67 -8.72 -1.08
C LEU A 34 2.32 -10.11 -0.55
N VAL A 35 2.23 -11.13 -1.42
CA VAL A 35 1.99 -12.52 -1.03
C VAL A 35 3.18 -13.06 -0.22
N VAL A 36 4.41 -12.80 -0.67
CA VAL A 36 5.63 -13.19 0.04
C VAL A 36 5.70 -12.49 1.40
N LEU A 37 5.49 -11.16 1.45
CA LEU A 37 5.49 -10.42 2.71
C LEU A 37 4.42 -10.93 3.69
N ARG A 38 3.20 -11.20 3.20
CA ARG A 38 2.13 -11.81 3.99
C ARG A 38 2.56 -13.15 4.59
N ASP A 39 3.18 -14.01 3.80
CA ASP A 39 3.59 -15.34 4.25
C ASP A 39 4.71 -15.29 5.30
N VAL A 40 5.60 -14.30 5.22
CA VAL A 40 6.62 -14.05 6.25
C VAL A 40 5.97 -13.52 7.52
N MET A 41 5.12 -12.49 7.43
CA MET A 41 4.48 -11.83 8.59
C MET A 41 3.52 -12.75 9.35
N PHE A 42 2.55 -13.34 8.65
CA PHE A 42 1.44 -14.07 9.26
C PHE A 42 1.65 -15.58 9.24
N GLY A 43 2.50 -16.07 8.34
CA GLY A 43 2.86 -17.49 8.27
C GLY A 43 4.10 -17.84 9.09
N GLY A 44 4.87 -16.85 9.55
CA GLY A 44 6.13 -17.06 10.28
C GLY A 44 7.21 -17.76 9.44
N ARG A 45 7.07 -17.75 8.11
CA ARG A 45 7.93 -18.51 7.20
C ARG A 45 9.16 -17.68 6.86
N THR A 46 10.32 -18.16 7.26
CA THR A 46 11.58 -17.44 7.04
C THR A 46 12.47 -18.12 6.01
N ARG A 47 12.15 -19.36 5.61
CA ARG A 47 12.98 -20.14 4.67
C ARG A 47 12.34 -20.29 3.31
N PHE A 48 13.18 -20.33 2.28
CA PHE A 48 12.74 -20.55 0.90
C PHE A 48 11.84 -21.79 0.74
N ARG A 49 12.19 -22.91 1.37
CA ARG A 49 11.43 -24.16 1.23
C ARG A 49 10.06 -24.09 1.92
N GLU A 50 9.96 -23.36 3.03
CA GLU A 50 8.69 -23.13 3.75
C GLU A 50 7.79 -22.20 2.92
N LEU A 51 8.36 -21.11 2.41
CA LEU A 51 7.64 -20.18 1.52
C LEU A 51 7.13 -20.89 0.25
N LEU A 52 7.96 -21.72 -0.38
CA LEU A 52 7.58 -22.46 -1.58
C LEU A 52 6.56 -23.57 -1.29
N GLY A 53 6.82 -24.39 -0.27
CA GLY A 53 6.04 -25.59 0.02
C GLY A 53 4.68 -25.32 0.66
N ASN A 54 4.50 -24.15 1.29
CA ASN A 54 3.28 -23.77 1.99
C ASN A 54 2.53 -22.60 1.31
N SER A 55 2.97 -22.15 0.14
CA SER A 55 2.28 -21.11 -0.64
C SER A 55 0.90 -21.61 -1.06
N LEU A 56 -0.14 -20.85 -0.72
CA LEU A 56 -1.53 -21.19 -1.07
C LEU A 56 -1.81 -20.93 -2.56
N GLU A 57 -1.10 -19.96 -3.14
CA GLU A 57 -1.27 -19.48 -4.51
C GLU A 57 -0.41 -20.24 -5.53
N GLY A 58 0.41 -21.19 -5.08
CA GLY A 58 1.26 -22.00 -5.97
C GLY A 58 2.36 -21.20 -6.66
N ILE A 59 3.08 -20.33 -5.93
CA ILE A 59 4.19 -19.56 -6.50
C ILE A 59 5.27 -20.48 -7.10
N ALA A 60 5.69 -20.20 -8.34
CA ALA A 60 6.77 -20.94 -8.96
C ALA A 60 8.13 -20.61 -8.29
N SER A 61 9.02 -21.61 -8.20
CA SER A 61 10.33 -21.49 -7.54
C SER A 61 11.19 -20.33 -8.06
N ASN A 62 11.26 -20.16 -9.39
CA ASN A 62 12.00 -19.06 -10.02
C ASN A 62 11.40 -17.69 -9.70
N VAL A 63 10.07 -17.59 -9.65
CA VAL A 63 9.34 -16.36 -9.30
C VAL A 63 9.60 -16.01 -7.84
N LEU A 64 9.46 -16.98 -6.93
CA LEU A 64 9.78 -16.79 -5.51
C LEU A 64 11.22 -16.31 -5.31
N ALA A 65 12.19 -16.96 -5.96
CA ALA A 65 13.60 -16.56 -5.90
C ALA A 65 13.81 -15.11 -6.37
N SER A 66 13.19 -14.73 -7.50
CA SER A 66 13.24 -13.36 -8.02
C SER A 66 12.63 -12.35 -7.05
N ARG A 67 11.52 -12.69 -6.38
CA ARG A 67 10.86 -11.77 -5.43
C ARG A 67 11.63 -11.64 -4.13
N LEU A 68 12.18 -12.72 -3.60
CA LEU A 68 13.05 -12.66 -2.43
C LEU A 68 14.28 -11.81 -2.70
N ALA A 69 14.89 -11.93 -3.89
CA ALA A 69 15.98 -11.04 -4.30
C ALA A 69 15.53 -9.58 -4.33
N LYS A 70 14.45 -9.26 -5.08
CA LYS A 70 13.90 -7.90 -5.17
C LYS A 70 13.61 -7.28 -3.79
N LEU A 71 12.94 -8.01 -2.91
CA LEU A 71 12.58 -7.52 -1.58
C LEU A 71 13.82 -7.36 -0.67
N THR A 72 14.84 -8.20 -0.85
CA THR A 72 16.11 -8.07 -0.13
C THR A 72 16.88 -6.85 -0.62
N ASP A 73 17.03 -6.71 -1.94
CA ASP A 73 17.75 -5.60 -2.57
C ASP A 73 17.10 -4.25 -2.25
N ALA A 74 15.77 -4.23 -2.09
CA ALA A 74 15.03 -3.03 -1.72
C ALA A 74 15.10 -2.68 -0.21
N GLY A 75 15.63 -3.56 0.64
CA GLY A 75 15.69 -3.34 2.09
C GLY A 75 14.40 -3.67 2.85
N LEU A 76 13.49 -4.45 2.26
CA LEU A 76 12.29 -4.96 2.95
C LEU A 76 12.53 -6.31 3.64
N LEU A 77 13.49 -7.09 3.14
CA LEU A 77 13.95 -8.31 3.77
C LEU A 77 15.45 -8.26 4.00
N SER A 78 15.91 -8.83 5.11
CA SER A 78 17.32 -9.12 5.32
C SER A 78 17.60 -10.60 5.04
N ARG A 79 18.76 -10.89 4.46
CA ARG A 79 19.19 -12.24 4.09
C ARG A 79 20.30 -12.72 5.01
N HIS A 80 20.06 -13.78 5.77
CA HIS A 80 21.02 -14.34 6.73
C HIS A 80 21.39 -15.79 6.37
N PRO A 81 22.65 -16.07 5.99
CA PRO A 81 23.12 -17.44 5.80
C PRO A 81 23.09 -18.23 7.12
N VAL A 82 22.65 -19.48 7.07
CA VAL A 82 22.65 -20.36 8.25
C VAL A 82 24.09 -20.89 8.48
N PRO A 83 24.68 -20.69 9.67
CA PRO A 83 26.02 -21.19 9.99
C PRO A 83 26.14 -22.70 9.73
N GLY A 84 27.22 -23.11 9.08
CA GLY A 84 27.49 -24.52 8.75
C GLY A 84 26.70 -25.07 7.56
N HIS A 85 25.77 -24.33 6.97
CA HIS A 85 24.94 -24.79 5.85
C HIS A 85 24.87 -23.74 4.73
N ARG A 86 25.88 -23.74 3.84
CA ARG A 86 26.06 -22.72 2.79
C ARG A 86 24.86 -22.52 1.85
N GLN A 87 23.99 -23.52 1.70
CA GLN A 87 22.78 -23.42 0.87
C GLN A 87 21.53 -22.98 1.63
N LYS A 88 21.55 -22.94 2.96
CA LYS A 88 20.40 -22.54 3.79
C LYS A 88 20.51 -21.07 4.13
N VAL A 89 19.40 -20.37 3.92
CA VAL A 89 19.28 -18.92 4.08
C VAL A 89 17.94 -18.66 4.75
N ASP A 90 17.98 -17.85 5.80
CA ASP A 90 16.79 -17.31 6.46
C ASP A 90 16.57 -15.87 5.98
N TYR A 91 15.32 -15.53 5.74
CA TYR A 91 14.84 -14.21 5.36
C TYR A 91 14.05 -13.62 6.51
N PHE A 92 14.36 -12.38 6.87
CA PHE A 92 13.68 -11.71 7.97
C PHE A 92 13.19 -10.33 7.54
N LEU A 93 12.09 -9.88 8.13
CA LEU A 93 11.55 -8.54 7.89
C LEU A 93 12.50 -7.49 8.45
N THR A 94 12.64 -6.38 7.72
CA THR A 94 13.21 -5.14 8.25
C THR A 94 12.12 -4.30 8.92
N GLU A 95 12.50 -3.24 9.63
CA GLU A 95 11.55 -2.31 10.24
C GLU A 95 10.58 -1.74 9.18
N ALA A 96 11.10 -1.33 8.02
CA ALA A 96 10.30 -0.81 6.92
C ALA A 96 9.25 -1.82 6.40
N ALA A 97 9.55 -3.12 6.42
CA ALA A 97 8.57 -4.13 6.06
C ALA A 97 7.55 -4.36 7.17
N ILE A 98 7.95 -4.31 8.45
CA ILE A 98 7.03 -4.44 9.59
C ILE A 98 6.01 -3.30 9.58
N GLU A 99 6.42 -2.07 9.26
CA GLU A 99 5.52 -0.91 9.13
C GLU A 99 4.47 -1.06 8.00
N LEU A 100 4.60 -2.05 7.10
CA LEU A 100 3.58 -2.35 6.08
C LEU A 100 2.40 -3.17 6.64
N VAL A 101 2.47 -3.66 7.87
CA VAL A 101 1.40 -4.47 8.49
C VAL A 101 0.03 -3.78 8.40
N PRO A 102 -0.14 -2.52 8.81
CA PRO A 102 -1.45 -1.86 8.74
C PRO A 102 -1.97 -1.76 7.31
N LEU A 103 -1.08 -1.53 6.33
CA LEU A 103 -1.44 -1.48 4.92
C LEU A 103 -1.97 -2.84 4.44
N ILE A 104 -1.26 -3.92 4.75
CA ILE A 104 -1.66 -5.28 4.34
C ILE A 104 -2.95 -5.72 5.04
N VAL A 105 -3.14 -5.37 6.32
CA VAL A 105 -4.39 -5.60 7.07
C VAL A 105 -5.56 -4.90 6.39
N GLN A 106 -5.42 -3.62 6.06
CA GLN A 106 -6.49 -2.86 5.39
C GLN A 106 -6.78 -3.38 3.98
N LEU A 107 -5.75 -3.81 3.25
CA LEU A 107 -5.90 -4.48 1.96
C LEU A 107 -6.72 -5.78 2.09
N GLY A 108 -6.40 -6.61 3.10
CA GLY A 108 -7.13 -7.83 3.40
C GLY A 108 -8.58 -7.59 3.80
N ALA A 109 -8.83 -6.62 4.69
CA ALA A 109 -10.17 -6.26 5.14
C ALA A 109 -11.03 -5.68 4.00
N TRP A 110 -10.43 -4.89 3.10
CA TRP A 110 -11.09 -4.44 1.88
C TRP A 110 -11.43 -5.63 0.98
N GLY A 111 -10.48 -6.55 0.75
CA GLY A 111 -10.70 -7.75 -0.05
C GLY A 111 -11.82 -8.64 0.51
N ALA A 112 -11.87 -8.83 1.83
CA ALA A 112 -12.92 -9.60 2.50
C ALA A 112 -14.34 -9.03 2.28
N ARG A 113 -14.47 -7.71 2.05
CA ARG A 113 -15.77 -7.06 1.78
C ARG A 113 -16.21 -7.12 0.33
N TRP A 114 -15.27 -7.10 -0.62
CA TRP A 114 -15.57 -6.81 -2.02
C TRP A 114 -15.19 -7.94 -2.99
N LEU A 115 -14.41 -8.93 -2.57
CA LEU A 115 -13.90 -10.02 -3.41
C LEU A 115 -14.41 -11.38 -2.92
N PRO A 116 -14.50 -12.38 -3.82
CA PRO A 116 -14.81 -13.74 -3.42
C PRO A 116 -13.67 -14.30 -2.56
N THR A 117 -13.92 -14.43 -1.26
CA THR A 117 -12.94 -14.90 -0.26
C THR A 117 -13.58 -15.99 0.60
N THR A 118 -12.76 -16.81 1.26
CA THR A 118 -13.26 -17.80 2.22
C THR A 118 -13.18 -17.25 3.65
N PRO A 119 -14.11 -17.64 4.54
CA PRO A 119 -14.07 -17.23 5.94
C PRO A 119 -12.72 -17.54 6.61
N GLU A 120 -12.14 -18.69 6.32
CA GLU A 120 -10.90 -19.17 6.95
C GLU A 120 -9.70 -18.24 6.66
N LEU A 121 -9.66 -17.64 5.48
CA LEU A 121 -8.57 -16.76 5.05
C LEU A 121 -8.80 -15.28 5.41
N THR A 122 -10.00 -14.91 5.84
CA THR A 122 -10.38 -13.52 6.13
C THR A 122 -10.43 -13.18 7.62
N ILE A 123 -10.62 -14.19 8.49
CA ILE A 123 -10.71 -14.00 9.96
C ILE A 123 -9.57 -13.13 10.50
N ARG A 124 -8.32 -13.43 10.16
CA ARG A 124 -7.18 -12.67 10.69
C ARG A 124 -7.18 -11.21 10.22
N ALA A 125 -7.47 -10.97 8.95
CA ALA A 125 -7.52 -9.60 8.42
C ALA A 125 -8.64 -8.78 9.06
N GLN A 126 -9.81 -9.39 9.29
CA GLN A 126 -10.94 -8.75 9.97
C GLN A 126 -10.63 -8.48 11.43
N LEU A 127 -10.11 -9.46 12.18
CA LEU A 127 -9.74 -9.28 13.59
C LEU A 127 -8.70 -8.17 13.79
N LEU A 128 -7.68 -8.11 12.94
CA LEU A 128 -6.66 -7.05 13.00
C LEU A 128 -7.23 -5.69 12.60
N ALA A 129 -8.16 -5.63 11.64
CA ALA A 129 -8.78 -4.38 11.21
C ALA A 129 -9.80 -3.84 12.23
N ASP A 130 -10.65 -4.71 12.78
CA ASP A 130 -11.69 -4.38 13.76
C ASP A 130 -11.07 -4.12 15.15
N GLY A 131 -9.95 -4.78 15.44
CA GLY A 131 -9.18 -4.63 16.67
C GLY A 131 -8.50 -3.28 16.87
N GLY A 132 -8.47 -2.44 15.84
CA GLY A 132 -7.92 -1.10 15.90
C GLY A 132 -6.38 -1.04 15.95
N PRO A 133 -5.81 0.17 16.13
CA PRO A 133 -4.37 0.39 16.07
C PRO A 133 -3.60 -0.42 17.13
N ASP A 134 -4.17 -0.59 18.32
CA ASP A 134 -3.49 -1.28 19.42
C ASP A 134 -3.20 -2.75 19.12
N ILE A 135 -4.10 -3.45 18.41
CA ILE A 135 -3.88 -4.85 18.02
C ILE A 135 -2.80 -4.93 16.94
N ALA A 136 -2.83 -4.05 15.95
CA ALA A 136 -1.82 -3.99 14.91
C ALA A 136 -0.43 -3.65 15.48
N GLU A 137 -0.37 -2.74 16.45
CA GLU A 137 0.86 -2.35 17.13
C GLU A 137 1.48 -3.51 17.93
N ARG A 138 0.67 -4.25 18.70
CA ARG A 138 1.14 -5.47 19.39
C ARG A 138 1.67 -6.52 18.43
N PHE A 139 1.02 -6.69 17.28
CA PHE A 139 1.49 -7.63 16.27
C PHE A 139 2.81 -7.16 15.63
N MET A 140 2.97 -5.86 15.36
CA MET A 140 4.24 -5.31 14.88
C MET A 140 5.37 -5.50 15.92
N ASP A 141 5.10 -5.28 17.20
CA ASP A 141 6.09 -5.52 18.26
C ASP A 141 6.52 -6.99 18.34
N GLU A 142 5.58 -7.92 18.13
CA GLU A 142 5.90 -9.34 18.02
C GLU A 142 6.80 -9.61 16.81
N LEU A 143 6.49 -9.02 15.64
CA LEU A 143 7.34 -9.15 14.46
C LEU A 143 8.74 -8.57 14.69
N ARG A 144 8.86 -7.43 15.39
CA ARG A 144 10.17 -6.85 15.73
C ARG A 144 10.99 -7.81 16.60
N ARG A 145 10.38 -8.44 17.59
CA ARG A 145 11.07 -9.46 18.41
C ARG A 145 11.59 -10.64 17.57
N ILE A 146 10.80 -11.14 16.64
CA ILE A 146 11.16 -12.32 15.82
C ILE A 146 12.17 -11.93 14.73
N HIS A 147 11.93 -10.82 14.04
CA HIS A 147 12.61 -10.44 12.81
C HIS A 147 13.69 -9.37 12.96
N ILE A 148 13.78 -8.70 14.11
CA ILE A 148 14.89 -7.78 14.43
C ILE A 148 15.71 -8.39 15.57
N ASP A 149 15.08 -8.67 16.71
CA ASP A 149 15.78 -9.18 17.89
C ASP A 149 16.15 -10.67 17.80
N ARG A 150 15.64 -11.39 16.80
CA ARG A 150 15.87 -12.83 16.56
C ARG A 150 15.45 -13.71 17.74
N GLN A 151 14.44 -13.27 18.50
CA GLN A 151 13.90 -14.00 19.64
C GLN A 151 12.64 -14.77 19.25
N PRO A 152 12.46 -16.00 19.73
CA PRO A 152 11.22 -16.73 19.49
C PRO A 152 10.03 -16.01 20.13
N PRO A 153 8.81 -16.20 19.58
CA PRO A 153 7.60 -15.73 20.22
C PRO A 153 7.46 -16.33 21.63
N PRO A 154 6.82 -15.63 22.58
CA PRO A 154 6.58 -16.17 23.92
C PRO A 154 5.70 -17.43 23.86
N ASP A 155 6.08 -18.46 24.61
CA ASP A 155 5.36 -19.75 24.71
C ASP A 155 4.20 -19.70 25.72
N ASP A 156 3.46 -18.58 25.74
CA ASP A 156 2.38 -18.32 26.69
C ASP A 156 0.99 -18.22 26.04
N GLY A 157 0.90 -18.49 24.73
CA GLY A 157 -0.34 -18.42 23.96
C GLY A 157 -0.84 -16.99 23.68
N SER A 158 -0.07 -15.96 24.04
CA SER A 158 -0.43 -14.55 23.81
C SER A 158 -0.08 -14.07 22.41
N SER A 159 0.62 -14.88 21.62
CA SER A 159 1.09 -14.53 20.28
C SER A 159 -0.08 -14.50 19.26
N PRO A 160 -0.36 -13.38 18.57
CA PRO A 160 -1.28 -13.34 17.44
C PRO A 160 -1.00 -14.38 16.33
N ASN A 161 0.23 -14.88 16.25
CA ASN A 161 0.66 -15.96 15.36
C ASN A 161 0.55 -17.37 15.98
N SER A 162 0.28 -17.50 17.28
CA SER A 162 0.21 -18.78 18.00
C SER A 162 -1.10 -19.57 17.81
N THR A 163 -2.07 -19.05 17.04
CA THR A 163 -3.15 -19.90 16.56
C THR A 163 -2.53 -20.93 15.60
N PRO A 164 -2.54 -22.24 15.92
CA PRO A 164 -2.09 -23.22 14.96
C PRO A 164 -2.92 -23.03 13.69
N PRO A 165 -2.37 -23.15 12.46
CA PRO A 165 -3.22 -23.68 11.41
C PRO A 165 -3.73 -24.99 11.99
N THR A 166 -5.05 -25.10 12.15
CA THR A 166 -5.74 -26.30 12.66
C THR A 166 -4.90 -27.51 12.33
N THR A 167 -4.50 -28.25 13.36
CA THR A 167 -3.72 -29.50 13.29
C THR A 167 -4.53 -30.56 12.57
N THR A 168 -4.78 -30.33 11.29
CA THR A 168 -4.99 -31.30 10.26
C THR A 168 -3.78 -31.07 9.36
N PRO A 169 -2.88 -32.05 9.21
CA PRO A 169 -1.95 -32.00 8.10
C PRO A 169 -2.81 -31.74 6.86
N TRP A 170 -2.51 -30.71 6.06
CA TRP A 170 -3.15 -30.53 4.74
C TRP A 170 -3.02 -31.80 3.86
N ARG A 171 -2.20 -32.77 4.29
CA ARG A 171 -2.20 -34.17 3.90
C ARG A 171 -3.33 -34.97 4.58
N SER A 172 -4.59 -34.71 4.20
CA SER A 172 -5.66 -35.72 4.07
C SER A 172 -7.01 -35.06 3.72
N ARG A 173 -7.21 -34.77 2.44
CA ARG A 173 -8.54 -34.89 1.84
C ARG A 173 -8.32 -35.40 0.42
N ASP A 174 -8.48 -36.70 0.30
CA ASP A 174 -8.63 -37.52 -0.91
C ASP A 174 -8.02 -36.99 -2.20
N GLU A 175 -7.06 -37.77 -2.69
CA GLU A 175 -6.69 -37.94 -4.08
C GLU A 175 -7.78 -37.49 -5.07
N ARG A 176 -7.71 -36.22 -5.49
CA ARG A 176 -8.02 -35.87 -6.87
C ARG A 176 -6.86 -35.03 -7.37
N PRO A 177 -6.12 -35.51 -8.38
CA PRO A 177 -5.27 -34.62 -9.15
C PRO A 177 -6.14 -33.46 -9.63
N TYR A 178 -5.66 -32.23 -9.47
CA TYR A 178 -6.08 -31.18 -10.38
C TYR A 178 -5.64 -31.63 -11.77
N GLU A 179 -6.49 -32.39 -12.44
CA GLU A 179 -6.45 -32.49 -13.90
C GLU A 179 -6.58 -31.05 -14.38
N LEU A 180 -5.49 -30.50 -14.93
CA LEU A 180 -5.57 -29.27 -15.69
C LEU A 180 -6.52 -29.55 -16.84
N ASP A 181 -7.77 -29.16 -16.67
CA ASP A 181 -8.70 -28.99 -17.77
C ASP A 181 -8.18 -27.82 -18.61
N HIS A 182 -7.44 -28.16 -19.67
CA HIS A 182 -6.85 -27.25 -20.64
C HIS A 182 -7.89 -26.49 -21.50
N THR A 183 -9.16 -26.43 -21.08
CA THR A 183 -10.19 -25.63 -21.76
C THR A 183 -10.37 -24.23 -21.17
N LYS A 184 -9.65 -23.86 -20.09
CA LYS A 184 -9.76 -22.52 -19.45
C LYS A 184 -8.72 -21.48 -19.87
N ASP A 185 -7.87 -21.77 -20.85
CA ASP A 185 -6.92 -20.80 -21.38
C ASP A 185 -7.60 -19.72 -22.27
N ASP A 186 -8.84 -19.96 -22.71
CA ASP A 186 -9.61 -18.97 -23.49
C ASP A 186 -10.34 -17.93 -22.61
N GLU A 187 -10.71 -18.25 -21.36
CA GLU A 187 -11.38 -17.28 -20.45
C GLU A 187 -10.40 -16.28 -19.83
N ALA A 188 -9.14 -16.67 -19.60
CA ALA A 188 -8.12 -15.76 -19.07
C ALA A 188 -7.77 -14.62 -20.04
N LEU A 189 -7.77 -14.90 -21.35
CA LEU A 189 -7.56 -13.90 -22.40
C LEU A 189 -8.75 -12.92 -22.55
N VAL A 190 -9.96 -13.37 -22.23
CA VAL A 190 -11.16 -12.51 -22.21
C VAL A 190 -11.12 -11.57 -21.00
N LEU A 191 -10.72 -12.06 -19.83
CA LEU A 191 -10.61 -11.25 -18.61
C LEU A 191 -9.46 -10.22 -18.67
N GLU A 192 -8.32 -10.54 -19.27
CA GLU A 192 -7.24 -9.55 -19.49
C GLU A 192 -7.67 -8.44 -20.46
N ARG A 193 -8.45 -8.77 -21.49
CA ARG A 193 -9.04 -7.79 -22.43
C ARG A 193 -10.05 -6.86 -21.75
N ASP A 194 -10.81 -7.35 -20.79
CA ASP A 194 -11.80 -6.54 -20.06
C ASP A 194 -11.15 -5.59 -19.05
N ILE A 195 -10.05 -6.01 -18.39
CA ILE A 195 -9.25 -5.14 -17.51
C ILE A 195 -8.61 -3.99 -18.31
N ASP A 196 -8.07 -4.26 -19.50
CA ASP A 196 -7.50 -3.22 -20.38
C ASP A 196 -8.59 -2.28 -20.95
N THR A 197 -9.79 -2.80 -21.20
CA THR A 197 -10.93 -1.99 -21.69
C THR A 197 -11.50 -1.08 -20.60
N SER A 198 -11.58 -1.57 -19.36
CA SER A 198 -11.92 -0.77 -18.18
C SER A 198 -10.85 0.32 -17.92
N GLY A 199 -9.57 -0.04 -18.00
CA GLY A 199 -8.45 0.91 -17.89
C GLY A 199 -8.44 1.98 -18.98
N ARG A 200 -8.84 1.66 -20.22
CA ARG A 200 -9.00 2.65 -21.31
C ARG A 200 -10.17 3.61 -21.07
N ARG A 201 -11.28 3.13 -20.51
CA ARG A 201 -12.44 3.98 -20.16
C ARG A 201 -12.10 4.95 -19.04
N GLU A 202 -11.39 4.51 -18.01
CA GLU A 202 -10.96 5.37 -16.90
C GLU A 202 -9.92 6.41 -17.35
N ARG A 203 -8.94 6.03 -18.19
CA ARG A 203 -7.99 6.98 -18.82
C ARG A 203 -8.67 8.02 -19.70
N ARG A 204 -9.83 7.71 -20.32
CA ARG A 204 -10.64 8.70 -21.06
C ARG A 204 -11.39 9.62 -20.11
N ARG A 205 -11.95 9.10 -19.02
CA ARG A 205 -12.66 9.87 -17.99
C ARG A 205 -11.74 10.88 -17.28
N LEU A 206 -10.53 10.45 -16.91
CA LEU A 206 -9.53 11.32 -16.29
C LEU A 206 -9.01 12.42 -17.23
N ARG A 207 -8.92 12.16 -18.55
CA ARG A 207 -8.58 13.20 -19.55
C ARG A 207 -9.66 14.26 -19.73
N VAL A 208 -10.94 13.88 -19.58
CA VAL A 208 -12.06 14.84 -19.61
C VAL A 208 -12.04 15.69 -18.34
N LEU A 209 -11.84 15.07 -17.17
CA LEU A 209 -11.75 15.79 -15.90
C LEU A 209 -10.56 16.77 -15.86
N ASP A 210 -9.39 16.38 -16.39
CA ASP A 210 -8.23 17.26 -16.48
C ASP A 210 -8.44 18.42 -17.47
N ARG A 211 -9.19 18.19 -18.57
CA ARG A 211 -9.60 19.27 -19.48
C ARG A 211 -10.55 20.26 -18.81
N ASP A 212 -11.50 19.77 -18.02
CA ASP A 212 -12.45 20.62 -17.29
C ASP A 212 -11.77 21.44 -16.19
N VAL A 213 -10.79 20.86 -15.49
CA VAL A 213 -9.96 21.59 -14.51
C VAL A 213 -9.12 22.68 -15.18
N ARG A 214 -8.51 22.40 -16.35
CA ARG A 214 -7.77 23.41 -17.13
C ARG A 214 -8.68 24.52 -17.68
N LEU A 215 -9.90 24.19 -18.11
CA LEU A 215 -10.88 25.17 -18.59
C LEU A 215 -11.40 26.06 -17.44
N ARG A 216 -11.67 25.49 -16.27
CA ARG A 216 -12.04 26.26 -15.07
C ARG A 216 -10.92 27.19 -14.59
N ARG A 217 -9.65 26.74 -14.64
CA ARG A 217 -8.50 27.62 -14.36
C ARG A 217 -8.40 28.77 -15.36
N ARG A 218 -8.69 28.55 -16.65
CA ARG A 218 -8.70 29.62 -17.67
C ARG A 218 -9.84 30.62 -17.47
N GLN A 219 -11.04 30.17 -17.09
CA GLN A 219 -12.18 31.05 -16.79
C GLN A 219 -11.95 31.91 -15.54
N LEU A 220 -11.21 31.41 -14.55
CA LEU A 220 -10.81 32.18 -13.37
C LEU A 220 -9.64 33.15 -13.64
N SER A 221 -9.04 33.10 -14.84
CA SER A 221 -7.87 33.92 -15.22
C SER A 221 -8.19 35.03 -16.23
N THR A 222 -9.43 35.15 -16.71
CA THR A 222 -9.83 36.24 -17.62
C THR A 222 -10.11 37.53 -16.84
N PRO A 223 -9.47 38.67 -17.16
CA PRO A 223 -9.77 39.93 -16.49
C PRO A 223 -11.15 40.43 -16.93
N SER A 224 -11.98 40.75 -15.94
CA SER A 224 -13.26 41.43 -16.12
C SER A 224 -13.05 42.76 -16.83
N ASN A 225 -13.54 42.88 -18.07
CA ASN A 225 -13.55 44.14 -18.81
C ASN A 225 -14.98 44.67 -18.86
N SER A 226 -15.40 45.37 -17.82
CA SER A 226 -16.61 46.20 -17.82
C SER A 226 -16.22 47.67 -17.75
N ARG A 227 -15.90 48.25 -18.93
CA ARG A 227 -16.12 49.68 -19.16
C ARG A 227 -17.61 49.91 -19.34
N THR A 228 -18.22 50.66 -18.44
CA THR A 228 -19.40 51.46 -18.76
C THR A 228 -19.29 52.77 -18.01
N CYS A 229 -18.82 53.77 -18.74
CA CYS A 229 -18.83 55.17 -18.33
C CYS A 229 -20.20 55.74 -18.73
N SER A 230 -21.07 56.00 -17.76
CA SER A 230 -22.30 56.78 -17.97
C SER A 230 -22.21 58.11 -17.24
N ARG A 231 -22.35 59.17 -18.04
CA ARG A 231 -22.36 60.61 -17.74
C ARG A 231 -23.27 61.01 -16.57
N LEU A 232 -22.83 61.98 -15.79
CA LEU A 232 -23.69 62.99 -15.13
C LEU A 232 -23.11 64.41 -15.34
N PRO A 233 -23.95 65.45 -15.44
CA PRO A 233 -23.58 66.74 -15.99
C PRO A 233 -23.01 67.72 -14.96
N ALA A 234 -22.26 68.70 -15.46
CA ALA A 234 -21.71 69.82 -14.71
C ALA A 234 -22.80 70.84 -14.33
N GLY A 235 -22.71 71.38 -13.11
CA GLY A 235 -23.39 72.61 -12.73
C GLY A 235 -23.51 72.81 -11.22
N VAL A 236 -22.72 73.75 -10.70
CA VAL A 236 -23.10 74.88 -9.81
C VAL A 236 -22.01 75.16 -8.77
N LEU A 237 -21.58 76.43 -8.80
CA LEU A 237 -20.61 77.13 -7.97
C LEU A 237 -21.22 77.54 -6.61
N ALA A 238 -20.42 77.51 -5.54
CA ALA A 238 -20.39 78.46 -4.41
C ALA A 238 -19.35 77.93 -3.39
N SER A 239 -18.20 78.59 -3.17
CA SER A 239 -17.97 79.79 -2.33
C SER A 239 -17.96 79.50 -0.81
N GLY A 240 -16.91 79.96 -0.13
CA GLY A 240 -16.75 80.01 1.34
C GLY A 240 -15.64 79.06 1.83
N ASP A 241 -14.39 79.51 1.95
CA ASP A 241 -13.79 80.24 3.08
C ASP A 241 -13.24 79.34 4.19
N ALA A 242 -11.99 79.65 4.59
CA ALA A 242 -11.20 79.38 5.80
C ALA A 242 -11.69 78.30 6.81
N GLU A 243 -10.85 77.47 7.42
CA GLU A 243 -9.69 77.82 8.26
C GLU A 243 -9.00 76.50 8.76
N PRO A 244 -7.68 76.47 9.03
CA PRO A 244 -6.97 75.31 9.57
C PRO A 244 -6.65 75.42 11.07
N LEU A 245 -6.10 74.34 11.65
CA LEU A 245 -5.63 74.11 13.05
C LEU A 245 -6.72 73.47 13.94
N GLU A 246 -6.47 72.46 14.78
CA GLU A 246 -5.30 72.18 15.60
C GLU A 246 -5.38 70.72 16.15
N ARG A 247 -4.23 70.13 16.49
CA ARG A 247 -4.14 68.94 17.40
C ARG A 247 -4.16 69.45 18.85
N PRO A 248 -4.69 68.69 19.84
CA PRO A 248 -3.81 67.87 20.70
C PRO A 248 -4.57 66.61 21.24
N GLY A 249 -4.01 65.63 21.96
CA GLY A 249 -2.69 65.41 22.55
C GLY A 249 -2.75 64.22 23.52
N ARG A 250 -1.56 63.71 23.87
CA ARG A 250 -1.18 62.74 24.93
C ARG A 250 -1.73 61.32 24.87
#